data_AF-A0A7L6N1V6-F1
#
_entry.id   AF-A0A7L6N1V6-F1
#
_cell.length_a   1.000
_cell.length_b   1.000
_cell.length_c   1.000
_cell.angle_alpha   90.00
_cell.angle_beta   90.00
_cell.angle_gamma   90.00
#
_symmetry.space_group_name_H-M   'P 1'
#
loop_
_entity.id
_entity.type
_entity.pdbx_description
1 polymer ?
#
loop_
_entity_poly.entity_id
_entity_poly.type
_entity_poly.pdbx_seq_one_letter_code
_entity_poly.pdbx_strand_id
1 'polypeptide(L)'
;MNIEEIIRIELEGISQTIIQYTNDNFIKSYAKQILSIEYPSDKQLLEKLVSYLVDWYSKKIDVIESSDYVVSKDAHYKSYEILKELKEQLNNYN
;
A
#
# COMPACT_ATOMS: atom_id res chain seq x y z
N MET A 1 1.17 -5.71 -13.42
CA MET A 1 1.60 -7.03 -12.86
C MET A 1 0.36 -7.80 -12.45
N ASN A 2 0.40 -9.12 -12.34
CA ASN A 2 -0.74 -9.84 -11.74
C ASN A 2 -0.74 -9.71 -10.20
N ILE A 3 -1.85 -10.05 -9.56
CA ILE A 3 -2.02 -9.93 -8.09
C ILE A 3 -0.93 -10.70 -7.33
N GLU A 4 -0.59 -11.92 -7.76
CA GLU A 4 0.39 -12.76 -7.08
C GLU A 4 1.81 -12.18 -7.15
N GLU A 5 2.18 -11.60 -8.29
CA GLU A 5 3.44 -10.89 -8.49
C GLU A 5 3.52 -9.66 -7.57
N ILE A 6 2.45 -8.85 -7.51
CA ILE A 6 2.39 -7.69 -6.62
C ILE A 6 2.57 -8.12 -5.16
N ILE A 7 1.87 -9.18 -4.74
CA ILE A 7 1.94 -9.69 -3.37
C ILE A 7 3.37 -10.13 -3.01
N ARG A 8 4.02 -10.89 -3.90
CA ARG A 8 5.33 -11.49 -3.61
C ARG A 8 6.50 -10.51 -3.75
N ILE A 9 6.39 -9.53 -4.63
CA ILE A 9 7.53 -8.67 -5.01
C ILE A 9 7.42 -7.28 -4.37
N GLU A 10 6.23 -6.68 -4.38
CA GLU A 10 6.10 -5.24 -4.12
C GLU A 10 5.60 -4.94 -2.70
N LEU A 11 4.78 -5.81 -2.08
CA LEU A 11 4.16 -5.51 -0.79
C LEU A 11 5.16 -5.28 0.35
N GLU A 12 6.30 -5.98 0.37
CA GLU A 12 7.34 -5.76 1.38
C GLU A 12 7.91 -4.33 1.30
N GLY A 13 8.29 -3.89 0.10
CA GLY A 13 8.82 -2.54 -0.12
C GLY A 13 7.80 -1.45 0.21
N ILE A 14 6.54 -1.67 -0.17
CA ILE A 14 5.42 -0.78 0.15
C ILE A 14 5.24 -0.66 1.67
N SER A 15 5.20 -1.81 2.37
CA SER A 15 5.05 -1.85 3.83
C SER A 15 6.14 -1.06 4.54
N GLN A 16 7.41 -1.30 4.18
CA GLN A 16 8.55 -0.61 4.76
C GLN A 16 8.50 0.90 4.51
N THR A 17 8.20 1.30 3.27
CA THR A 17 8.08 2.71 2.87
C THR A 17 7.04 3.45 3.72
N ILE A 18 5.86 2.84 3.90
CA ILE A 18 4.78 3.42 4.72
C ILE A 18 5.21 3.51 6.19
N ILE A 19 5.73 2.42 6.76
CA ILE A 19 6.08 2.31 8.19
C ILE A 19 7.16 3.32 8.58
N GLN A 20 8.14 3.55 7.70
CA GLN A 20 9.23 4.50 7.95
C GLN A 20 8.75 5.95 7.96
N TYR A 21 7.70 6.28 7.19
CA TYR A 21 7.21 7.65 7.07
C TYR A 21 6.16 8.02 8.13
N THR A 22 5.17 7.15 8.37
CA THR A 22 4.02 7.53 9.21
C THR A 22 4.34 7.37 10.70
N ASN A 23 3.66 8.16 11.55
CA ASN A 23 3.58 7.91 13.00
C ASN A 23 2.20 7.37 13.43
N ASP A 24 1.27 7.21 12.49
CA ASP A 24 -0.05 6.64 12.75
C ASP A 24 0.05 5.12 12.96
N ASN A 25 -0.32 4.67 14.17
CA ASN A 25 -0.24 3.27 14.57
C ASN A 25 -1.20 2.37 13.78
N PHE A 26 -2.37 2.87 13.36
CA PHE A 26 -3.31 2.09 12.55
C PHE A 26 -2.74 1.84 11.16
N ILE A 27 -2.20 2.88 10.53
CA ILE A 27 -1.57 2.77 9.21
C ILE A 27 -0.37 1.84 9.25
N LYS A 28 0.47 1.94 10.30
CA LYS A 28 1.56 0.96 10.52
C LYS A 28 1.03 -0.46 10.65
N SER A 29 -0.07 -0.65 11.38
CA SER A 29 -0.67 -1.97 11.56
C SER A 29 -1.19 -2.53 10.22
N TYR A 30 -1.89 -1.72 9.42
CA TYR A 30 -2.38 -2.15 8.11
C TYR A 30 -1.25 -2.51 7.16
N ALA A 31 -0.20 -1.67 7.10
CA ALA A 31 1.00 -1.92 6.30
C ALA A 31 1.72 -3.20 6.73
N LYS A 32 1.73 -3.56 8.02
CA LYS A 32 2.29 -4.85 8.48
C LYS A 32 1.40 -6.03 8.11
N GLN A 33 0.09 -5.91 8.32
CA GLN A 33 -0.86 -6.99 8.07
C GLN A 33 -0.91 -7.40 6.60
N ILE A 34 -0.66 -6.48 5.67
CA ILE A 34 -0.65 -6.80 4.23
C ILE A 34 0.42 -7.83 3.86
N LEU A 35 1.47 -7.98 4.67
CA LEU A 35 2.55 -8.96 4.48
C LEU A 35 2.17 -10.38 4.93
N SER A 36 1.09 -10.52 5.69
CA SER A 36 0.61 -11.81 6.20
C SER A 36 -0.57 -12.37 5.39
N ILE A 37 -0.86 -11.78 4.23
CA ILE A 37 -1.97 -12.18 3.37
C ILE A 37 -1.64 -13.47 2.62
N GLU A 38 -2.51 -14.46 2.74
CA GLU A 38 -2.52 -15.64 1.88
C GLU A 38 -3.59 -15.46 0.80
N TYR A 39 -3.18 -15.20 -0.44
CA TYR A 39 -4.10 -15.06 -1.57
C TYR A 39 -4.29 -16.41 -2.28
N PRO A 40 -5.52 -16.82 -2.64
CA PRO A 40 -6.77 -16.03 -2.62
C PRO A 40 -7.63 -16.14 -1.34
N SER A 41 -7.23 -16.94 -0.34
CA SER A 41 -8.03 -17.17 0.87
C SER A 41 -8.40 -15.89 1.62
N ASP A 42 -7.48 -14.92 1.65
CA ASP A 42 -7.64 -13.65 2.35
C ASP A 42 -8.06 -12.50 1.43
N LYS A 43 -8.63 -12.76 0.25
CA LYS A 43 -8.98 -11.72 -0.74
C LYS A 43 -9.74 -10.53 -0.12
N GLN A 44 -10.78 -10.80 0.67
CA GLN A 44 -11.58 -9.73 1.30
C GLN A 44 -10.79 -8.91 2.31
N LEU A 45 -9.85 -9.53 3.03
CA LEU A 45 -8.99 -8.82 3.96
C LEU A 45 -7.98 -7.95 3.18
N LEU A 46 -7.37 -8.51 2.13
CA LEU A 46 -6.47 -7.79 1.24
C LEU A 46 -7.16 -6.55 0.63
N GLU A 47 -8.39 -6.70 0.11
CA GLU A 47 -9.19 -5.60 -0.42
C GLU A 47 -9.37 -4.46 0.57
N LYS A 48 -9.69 -4.79 1.83
CA LYS A 48 -9.86 -3.79 2.90
C LYS A 48 -8.55 -3.10 3.25
N LEU A 49 -7.47 -3.86 3.44
CA LEU A 49 -6.16 -3.32 3.77
C LEU A 49 -5.64 -2.40 2.66
N VAL A 50 -5.71 -2.85 1.40
CA VAL A 50 -5.33 -2.05 0.23
C VAL A 50 -6.18 -0.79 0.15
N SER A 51 -7.49 -0.90 0.34
CA SER A 51 -8.39 0.28 0.32
C SER A 51 -8.00 1.30 1.39
N TYR A 52 -7.71 0.87 2.62
CA TYR A 52 -7.29 1.78 3.69
C TYR A 52 -5.95 2.46 3.40
N LEU A 53 -4.99 1.73 2.82
CA LEU A 53 -3.68 2.29 2.49
C LEU A 53 -3.77 3.25 1.29
N VAL A 54 -4.57 2.94 0.27
CA VAL A 54 -4.87 3.85 -0.86
C VAL A 54 -5.52 5.13 -0.35
N ASP A 55 -6.55 5.01 0.50
CA ASP A 55 -7.26 6.16 1.03
C ASP A 55 -6.36 7.03 1.93
N TRP A 56 -5.44 6.42 2.67
CA TRP A 56 -4.44 7.15 3.44
C TRP A 56 -3.47 7.91 2.53
N TYR A 57 -2.91 7.25 1.51
CA TYR A 57 -2.04 7.90 0.54
C TYR A 57 -2.74 9.05 -0.18
N SER A 58 -4.01 8.88 -0.59
CA SER A 58 -4.77 9.95 -1.26
C SER A 58 -4.85 11.25 -0.46
N LYS A 59 -4.75 11.18 0.88
CA LYS A 59 -4.76 12.33 1.79
C LYS A 59 -3.38 12.84 2.16
N LYS A 60 -2.32 12.09 1.84
CA LYS A 60 -0.94 12.36 2.28
C LYS A 60 0.03 12.60 1.13
N ILE A 61 -0.28 12.16 -0.08
CA ILE A 61 0.67 12.17 -1.18
C ILE A 61 1.14 13.60 -1.55
N ASP A 62 0.24 14.58 -1.57
CA ASP A 62 0.59 15.99 -1.83
C ASP A 62 1.52 16.56 -0.73
N VAL A 63 1.31 16.14 0.52
CA VAL A 63 2.14 16.53 1.67
C VAL A 63 3.52 15.88 1.59
N ILE A 64 3.57 14.61 1.18
CA ILE A 64 4.82 13.88 0.95
C ILE A 64 5.63 14.54 -0.16
N GLU A 65 4.98 14.90 -1.27
CA GLU A 65 5.63 15.53 -2.42
C GLU A 65 6.19 16.92 -2.09
N SER A 66 5.43 17.73 -1.37
CA SER A 66 5.83 19.09 -1.00
C SER A 66 6.83 19.17 0.16
N SER A 67 7.07 18.08 0.89
CA SER A 67 7.95 18.07 2.06
C SER A 67 9.43 17.99 1.68
N ASP A 68 10.24 18.97 2.07
CA ASP A 68 11.70 18.95 1.88
C ASP A 68 12.43 17.88 2.71
N TYR A 69 11.77 17.35 3.73
CA TYR A 69 12.34 16.37 4.66
C TYR A 69 12.11 14.91 4.25
N VAL A 70 11.28 14.65 3.24
CA VAL A 70 11.05 13.29 2.75
C VAL A 70 12.04 13.00 1.63
N VAL A 71 12.99 12.11 1.89
CA VAL A 71 14.05 11.75 0.93
C VAL A 71 13.56 10.74 -0.12
N SER A 72 12.57 9.91 0.22
CA SER A 72 12.08 8.78 -0.60
C SER A 72 10.74 9.05 -1.28
N LYS A 73 10.52 10.27 -1.80
CA LYS A 73 9.25 10.68 -2.44
C LYS A 73 8.84 9.73 -3.58
N ASP A 74 9.78 9.36 -4.44
CA ASP A 74 9.53 8.44 -5.55
C ASP A 74 9.06 7.05 -5.08
N ALA A 75 9.58 6.57 -3.93
CA ALA A 75 9.15 5.31 -3.34
C ALA A 75 7.70 5.39 -2.83
N HIS A 76 7.30 6.53 -2.25
CA HIS A 76 5.91 6.76 -1.86
C HIS A 76 4.98 6.82 -3.08
N TYR A 77 5.40 7.50 -4.14
CA TYR A 77 4.64 7.56 -5.40
C TYR A 77 4.48 6.17 -6.02
N LYS A 78 5.57 5.43 -6.19
CA LYS A 78 5.54 4.06 -6.70
C LYS A 78 4.62 3.17 -5.85
N SER A 79 4.73 3.26 -4.52
CA SER A 79 3.90 2.49 -3.60
C SER A 79 2.41 2.80 -3.76
N TYR A 80 2.06 4.08 -3.92
CA TYR A 80 0.69 4.50 -4.10
C TYR A 80 0.10 4.02 -5.43
N GLU A 81 0.85 4.13 -6.53
CA GLU A 81 0.41 3.64 -7.84
C GLU A 81 0.16 2.12 -7.84
N ILE A 82 1.07 1.33 -7.24
CA ILE A 82 0.91 -0.13 -7.15
C ILE A 82 -0.31 -0.49 -6.30
N LEU A 83 -0.54 0.21 -5.18
CA LEU A 83 -1.72 -0.02 -4.35
C LEU A 83 -3.02 0.31 -5.09
N LYS A 84 -3.05 1.35 -5.93
CA LYS A 84 -4.20 1.65 -6.79
C LYS A 84 -4.42 0.57 -7.84
N GLU A 85 -3.36 0.16 -8.55
CA GLU A 85 -3.42 -0.93 -9.53
C GLU A 85 -3.97 -2.22 -8.88
N LEU A 86 -3.45 -2.58 -7.70
CA LEU A 86 -3.91 -3.75 -6.96
C LEU A 86 -5.38 -3.63 -6.55
N LYS A 87 -5.82 -2.45 -6.08
CA LYS A 87 -7.22 -2.18 -5.73
C LYS A 87 -8.15 -2.38 -6.92
N GLU A 88 -7.77 -1.85 -8.09
CA GLU A 88 -8.54 -2.00 -9.32
C GLU A 88 -8.62 -3.47 -9.75
N GLN A 89 -7.50 -4.21 -9.72
CA GLN A 89 -7.50 -5.63 -10.04
C GLN A 89 -8.45 -6.40 -9.12
N LEU A 90 -8.33 -6.24 -7.80
CA LEU A 90 -9.18 -6.96 -6.83
C LEU A 90 -10.69 -6.71 -7.05
N ASN A 91 -11.07 -5.47 -7.38
CA ASN A 91 -12.46 -5.09 -7.63
C ASN A 91 -13.01 -5.62 -8.97
N ASN A 92 -12.15 -5.82 -9.98
CA ASN A 92 -12.54 -6.29 -11.31
C ASN A 92 -12.70 -7.82 -11.38
N TYR A 93 -12.22 -8.58 -10.38
CA TYR A 93 -12.42 -10.03 -10.26
C TYR A 93 -13.74 -10.40 -9.54
N ASN A 94 -14.84 -9.72 -9.85
CA ASN A 94 -16.19 -10.03 -9.35
C ASN A 94 -17.00 -10.83 -10.37
#